data_AF-A0A7W2B488-F1
#
_entry.id   AF-A0A7W2B488-F1
#
_cell.length_a   1.000
_cell.length_b   1.000
_cell.length_c   1.000
_cell.angle_alpha   90.00
_cell.angle_beta   90.00
_cell.angle_gamma   90.00
#
_symmetry.space_group_name_H-M   'P 1'
#
loop_
_entity.id
_entity.type
_entity.pdbx_description
1 polymer ?
#
loop_
_entity_poly.entity_id
_entity_poly.type
_entity_poly.pdbx_seq_one_letter_code
_entity_poly.pdbx_strand_id
1 'polypeptide(L)'
;MKKLILTLTILIFSSANLFSQENKQNYQSIDHVKALNFDLFEEIGFDKNKIKSVCRVIYSMQKKTQHMASNGASPVGATEALNEEAKYLLLKVLTQEEYKRFKAIQHKIK
;
A
#
# COMPACT_ATOMS: atom_id res chain seq x y z
N MET A 1 11.95 40.19 -8.06
CA MET A 1 10.98 39.09 -8.27
C MET A 1 11.71 37.81 -8.68
N LYS A 2 12.36 37.09 -7.75
CA LYS A 2 13.03 35.78 -8.03
C LYS A 2 13.10 34.89 -6.78
N LYS A 3 12.09 34.94 -5.90
CA LYS A 3 12.02 34.09 -4.68
C LYS A 3 10.71 33.31 -4.55
N LEU A 4 9.86 33.33 -5.58
CA LEU A 4 8.58 32.59 -5.61
C LEU A 4 8.67 31.26 -6.39
N ILE A 5 9.87 30.80 -6.74
CA ILE A 5 10.05 29.55 -7.51
C ILE A 5 10.53 28.39 -6.61
N LEU A 6 10.99 28.65 -5.38
CA LEU A 6 11.54 27.59 -4.52
C LEU A 6 10.49 26.85 -3.67
N THR A 7 9.23 27.30 -3.67
CA THR A 7 8.15 26.66 -2.92
C THR A 7 7.33 25.66 -3.75
N LEU A 8 7.64 25.48 -5.04
CA LEU A 8 6.86 24.62 -5.93
C LEU A 8 7.42 23.18 -6.05
N THR A 9 8.62 22.89 -5.54
CA THR A 9 9.24 21.56 -5.64
C THR A 9 9.01 20.64 -4.42
N ILE A 10 8.23 21.06 -3.42
CA ILE A 10 7.93 20.24 -2.23
C ILE A 10 6.42 19.89 -2.14
N LEU A 11 5.70 19.97 -3.26
CA LEU A 11 4.26 19.66 -3.31
C LEU A 11 3.95 18.35 -4.03
N ILE A 12 4.89 17.40 -4.01
CA ILE A 12 4.66 16.01 -4.43
C ILE A 12 5.32 15.03 -3.45
N PHE A 13 5.17 15.25 -2.14
CA PHE A 13 4.94 14.11 -1.25
C PHE A 13 3.43 13.85 -1.26
N SER A 14 2.93 13.53 -2.45
CA SER A 14 1.59 13.01 -2.65
C SER A 14 1.43 11.85 -1.66
N SER A 15 0.51 12.04 -0.74
CA SER A 15 -0.06 11.02 0.13
C SER A 15 -0.02 9.69 -0.61
N ALA A 16 0.96 8.86 -0.25
CA ALA A 16 1.07 7.49 -0.73
C ALA A 16 -0.08 6.74 -0.07
N ASN A 17 -1.28 6.95 -0.60
CA ASN A 17 -2.45 6.18 -0.31
C ASN A 17 -2.05 4.74 -0.61
N LEU A 18 -2.05 3.90 0.42
CA LEU A 18 -1.77 2.47 0.28
C LEU A 18 -2.73 1.82 -0.73
N PHE A 19 -3.87 2.46 -0.99
CA PHE A 19 -4.95 1.98 -1.84
C PHE A 19 -5.49 3.02 -2.84
N SER A 20 -4.69 4.02 -3.28
CA SER A 20 -5.18 4.92 -4.33
C SER A 20 -5.52 4.12 -5.59
N GLN A 21 -6.78 4.30 -5.97
CA GLN A 21 -7.61 3.57 -6.91
C GLN A 21 -7.18 3.72 -8.39
N GLU A 22 -5.90 3.59 -8.72
CA GLU A 22 -5.44 3.66 -10.12
C GLU A 22 -5.04 2.31 -10.74
N ASN A 23 -4.87 1.26 -9.95
CA ASN A 23 -4.77 -0.09 -10.49
C ASN A 23 -5.98 -0.92 -10.02
N LYS A 24 -6.88 -1.22 -10.97
CA LYS A 24 -7.95 -2.23 -10.84
C LYS A 24 -7.36 -3.64 -10.70
N GLN A 25 -6.43 -3.84 -9.78
CA GLN A 25 -5.98 -5.16 -9.40
C GLN A 25 -7.06 -5.75 -8.51
N ASN A 26 -7.71 -6.79 -9.01
CA ASN A 26 -8.68 -7.56 -8.26
C ASN A 26 -8.04 -8.89 -7.90
N TYR A 27 -7.23 -8.88 -6.84
CA TYR A 27 -6.64 -10.10 -6.31
C TYR A 27 -7.75 -11.11 -5.98
N GLN A 28 -7.56 -12.33 -6.45
CA GLN A 28 -8.53 -13.43 -6.27
C GLN A 28 -8.30 -14.20 -4.97
N SER A 29 -7.07 -14.18 -4.45
CA SER A 29 -6.66 -14.85 -3.22
C SER A 29 -5.36 -14.24 -2.69
N ILE A 30 -4.99 -14.61 -1.46
CA ILE A 30 -3.68 -14.25 -0.88
C ILE A 30 -2.54 -14.82 -1.72
N ASP A 31 -2.68 -16.04 -2.22
CA ASP A 31 -1.67 -16.69 -3.07
C ASP A 31 -1.53 -15.98 -4.41
N HIS A 32 -2.61 -15.40 -4.94
CA HIS A 32 -2.54 -14.55 -6.13
C HIS A 32 -1.72 -13.27 -5.86
N VAL A 33 -1.93 -12.58 -4.73
CA VAL A 33 -1.09 -11.43 -4.34
C VAL A 33 0.37 -11.82 -4.28
N LYS A 34 0.65 -12.97 -3.63
CA LYS A 34 1.98 -13.50 -3.48
C LYS A 34 2.61 -13.82 -4.82
N ALA A 35 1.92 -14.53 -5.70
CA ALA A 35 2.44 -14.92 -7.01
C ALA A 35 2.83 -13.70 -7.86
N LEU A 36 2.07 -12.60 -7.78
CA LEU A 36 2.35 -11.39 -8.53
C LEU A 36 3.55 -10.59 -7.99
N ASN A 37 3.80 -10.67 -6.68
CA ASN A 37 4.69 -9.76 -5.96
C ASN A 37 5.85 -10.44 -5.22
N PHE A 38 6.02 -11.76 -5.39
CA PHE A 38 7.02 -12.54 -4.65
C PHE A 38 8.44 -11.99 -4.85
N ASP A 39 8.88 -11.89 -6.11
CA ASP A 39 10.23 -11.43 -6.46
C ASP A 39 10.49 -10.02 -5.92
N LEU A 40 9.51 -9.12 -6.06
CA LEU A 40 9.59 -7.75 -5.55
C LEU A 40 9.78 -7.70 -4.02
N PHE A 41 9.10 -8.58 -3.28
CA PHE A 41 9.26 -8.62 -1.83
C PHE A 41 10.56 -9.32 -1.40
N GLU A 42 11.03 -10.30 -2.17
CA GLU A 42 12.33 -10.92 -1.96
C GLU A 42 13.48 -9.92 -2.20
N GLU A 43 13.38 -9.09 -3.25
CA GLU A 43 14.34 -8.03 -3.59
C GLU A 43 14.54 -7.01 -2.45
N ILE A 44 13.50 -6.71 -1.67
CA ILE A 44 13.61 -5.80 -0.50
C ILE A 44 14.00 -6.52 0.80
N GLY A 45 14.33 -7.81 0.71
CA GLY A 45 14.84 -8.64 1.79
C GLY A 45 13.78 -9.23 2.70
N PHE A 46 12.53 -9.40 2.25
CA PHE A 46 11.52 -10.07 3.07
C PHE A 46 11.67 -11.59 2.96
N ASP A 47 11.70 -12.26 4.11
CA ASP A 47 11.61 -13.72 4.17
C ASP A 47 10.20 -14.23 3.82
N LYS A 48 10.08 -15.53 3.59
CA LYS A 48 8.81 -16.19 3.20
C LYS A 48 7.66 -15.93 4.19
N ASN A 49 7.95 -15.79 5.48
CA ASN A 49 6.92 -15.55 6.50
C ASN A 49 6.43 -14.10 6.47
N LYS A 50 7.34 -13.14 6.27
CA LYS A 50 7.00 -11.73 6.06
C LYS A 50 6.20 -11.54 4.77
N ILE A 51 6.64 -12.14 3.67
CA ILE A 51 5.93 -12.11 2.38
C ILE A 51 4.49 -12.59 2.56
N LYS A 52 4.29 -13.74 3.22
CA LYS A 52 2.96 -14.29 3.50
C LYS A 52 2.09 -13.32 4.31
N SER A 53 2.66 -12.68 5.32
CA SER A 53 1.95 -11.75 6.19
C SER A 53 1.58 -10.45 5.46
N VAL A 54 2.52 -9.88 4.69
CA VAL A 54 2.29 -8.67 3.89
C VAL A 54 1.21 -8.92 2.83
N CYS A 55 1.27 -10.05 2.13
CA CYS A 55 0.25 -10.42 1.15
C CYS A 55 -1.15 -10.55 1.77
N ARG A 56 -1.25 -11.06 3.00
CA ARG A 56 -2.52 -11.11 3.75
C ARG A 56 -3.06 -9.71 4.04
N VAL A 57 -2.20 -8.79 4.45
CA VAL A 57 -2.62 -7.41 4.71
C VAL A 57 -3.13 -6.76 3.43
N ILE A 58 -2.36 -6.83 2.33
CA ILE A 58 -2.75 -6.26 1.03
C ILE A 58 -4.10 -6.82 0.57
N TYR A 59 -4.27 -8.15 0.59
CA TYR A 59 -5.52 -8.79 0.20
C TYR A 59 -6.70 -8.36 1.07
N SER A 60 -6.52 -8.34 2.39
CA SER A 60 -7.56 -7.92 3.36
C SER A 60 -8.02 -6.50 3.09
N MET A 61 -7.07 -5.59 2.85
CA MET A 61 -7.38 -4.19 2.59
C MET A 61 -8.10 -4.02 1.25
N GLN A 62 -7.69 -4.73 0.18
CA GLN A 62 -8.45 -4.72 -1.07
C GLN A 62 -9.90 -5.20 -0.85
N LYS A 63 -10.12 -6.30 -0.11
CA LYS A 63 -11.47 -6.81 0.19
C LYS A 63 -12.30 -5.80 0.97
N LYS A 64 -11.69 -5.10 1.92
CA LYS A 64 -12.36 -4.03 2.67
C LYS A 64 -12.70 -2.84 1.77
N THR A 65 -11.76 -2.37 0.94
CA THR A 65 -12.02 -1.30 -0.03
C THR A 65 -13.19 -1.67 -0.96
N GLN A 66 -13.20 -2.89 -1.48
CA GLN A 66 -14.29 -3.39 -2.34
C GLN A 66 -15.65 -3.39 -1.62
N HIS A 67 -15.68 -3.87 -0.37
CA HIS A 67 -16.89 -3.91 0.45
C HIS A 67 -17.40 -2.50 0.81
N MET A 68 -16.49 -1.57 1.11
CA MET A 68 -16.87 -0.18 1.39
C MET A 68 -17.40 0.51 0.12
N ALA A 69 -16.76 0.28 -1.03
CA ALA A 69 -17.23 0.79 -2.31
C ALA A 69 -18.61 0.23 -2.70
N SER A 70 -18.86 -1.08 -2.48
CA SER A 70 -20.18 -1.67 -2.74
C SER A 70 -21.27 -1.11 -1.83
N ASN A 71 -20.91 -0.60 -0.65
CA ASN A 71 -21.82 -0.02 0.33
C ASN A 71 -21.97 1.51 0.18
N GLY A 72 -21.48 2.09 -0.93
CA GLY A 72 -21.66 3.52 -1.23
C GLY A 72 -20.75 4.46 -0.43
N ALA A 73 -19.70 3.95 0.21
CA ALA A 73 -18.74 4.81 0.90
C ALA A 73 -17.97 5.72 -0.08
N SER A 74 -17.74 6.97 0.32
CA SER A 74 -16.88 7.89 -0.44
C SER A 74 -15.45 7.34 -0.51
N PRO A 75 -14.81 7.33 -1.69
CA PRO A 75 -13.44 6.82 -1.85
C PRO A 75 -12.43 7.47 -0.92
N VAL A 76 -12.59 8.75 -0.60
CA VAL A 76 -11.59 9.54 0.13
C VAL A 76 -11.48 9.14 1.60
N GLY A 77 -12.60 9.15 2.34
CA GLY A 77 -12.61 8.78 3.76
C GLY A 77 -12.35 7.30 4.00
N ALA A 78 -12.78 6.43 3.07
CA ALA A 78 -12.47 5.00 3.12
C ALA A 78 -10.98 4.73 2.94
N THR A 79 -10.32 5.44 2.01
CA THR A 79 -8.89 5.27 1.74
C THR A 79 -8.04 5.68 2.93
N GLU A 80 -8.37 6.79 3.60
CA GLU A 80 -7.59 7.28 4.74
C GLU A 80 -7.66 6.34 5.96
N ALA A 81 -8.86 5.86 6.31
CA ALA A 81 -9.03 4.88 7.39
C ALA A 81 -8.31 3.55 7.09
N LEU A 82 -8.37 3.08 5.84
CA LEU A 82 -7.70 1.84 5.43
C LEU A 82 -6.18 2.00 5.36
N ASN A 83 -5.66 3.21 5.07
CA ASN A 83 -4.22 3.46 5.09
C ASN A 83 -3.63 3.33 6.50
N GLU A 84 -4.26 3.90 7.52
CA GLU A 84 -3.77 3.78 8.90
C GLU A 84 -3.95 2.36 9.43
N GLU A 85 -5.05 1.67 9.09
CA GLU A 85 -5.22 0.26 9.43
C GLU A 85 -4.14 -0.61 8.78
N ALA A 86 -3.88 -0.43 7.48
CA ALA A 86 -2.85 -1.17 6.76
C ALA A 86 -1.46 -0.94 7.35
N LYS A 87 -1.12 0.32 7.66
CA LYS A 87 0.13 0.67 8.33
C LYS A 87 0.26 -0.01 9.69
N TYR A 88 -0.79 0.04 10.51
CA TYR A 88 -0.82 -0.64 11.81
C TYR A 88 -0.58 -2.15 11.67
N LEU A 89 -1.26 -2.80 10.72
CA LEU A 89 -1.11 -4.24 10.48
C LEU A 89 0.27 -4.60 9.92
N LEU A 90 0.83 -3.79 9.02
CA LEU A 90 2.18 -3.99 8.48
C LEU A 90 3.23 -3.85 9.58
N LEU A 91 3.09 -2.87 10.48
CA LEU A 91 4.04 -2.67 11.59
C LEU A 91 3.95 -3.74 12.70
N LYS A 92 2.95 -4.63 12.68
CA LYS A 92 2.95 -5.84 13.51
C LYS A 92 3.91 -6.91 13.02
N VAL A 93 4.32 -6.85 11.76
CA VAL A 93 5.12 -7.89 11.10
C VAL A 93 6.42 -7.36 10.48
N LEU A 94 6.51 -6.06 10.24
CA LEU A 94 7.68 -5.36 9.72
C LEU A 94 8.26 -4.44 10.80
N THR A 95 9.59 -4.33 10.85
CA THR A 95 10.23 -3.22 11.56
C THR A 95 9.92 -1.88 10.88
N GLN A 96 10.24 -0.77 11.55
CA GLN A 96 10.08 0.56 10.95
C GLN A 96 10.91 0.72 9.67
N GLU A 97 12.13 0.18 9.63
CA GLU A 97 13.01 0.19 8.46
C GLU A 97 12.44 -0.65 7.32
N GLU A 98 11.92 -1.84 7.63
CA GLU A 98 11.27 -2.72 6.67
C GLU A 98 10.02 -2.10 6.08
N TYR A 99 9.22 -1.43 6.92
CA TYR A 99 8.05 -0.69 6.47
C TYR A 99 8.44 0.48 5.55
N LYS A 100 9.54 1.19 5.84
CA LYS A 100 10.05 2.23 4.93
C LYS A 100 10.45 1.64 3.57
N ARG A 101 11.12 0.48 3.52
CA ARG A 101 11.43 -0.22 2.27
C ARG A 101 10.17 -0.63 1.52
N PHE A 102 9.19 -1.19 2.22
CA PHE A 102 7.88 -1.52 1.65
C PHE A 102 7.15 -0.30 1.08
N LYS A 103 7.18 0.85 1.76
CA LYS A 103 6.58 2.09 1.24
C LYS A 103 7.29 2.58 -0.01
N ALA A 104 8.62 2.44 -0.07
CA ALA A 104 9.41 2.87 -1.23
C ALA A 104 9.07 2.08 -2.50
N ILE A 105 8.72 0.80 -2.39
CA ILE A 105 8.36 -0.06 -3.53
C ILE A 105 6.85 -0.20 -3.76
N GLN A 106 6.02 0.47 -2.96
CA GLN A 106 4.55 0.31 -3.00
C GLN A 106 3.96 0.58 -4.40
N HIS A 107 4.50 1.54 -5.14
CA HIS A 107 4.08 1.88 -6.50
C HIS A 107 4.43 0.80 -7.54
N LYS A 108 5.28 -0.17 -7.19
CA LYS A 108 5.67 -1.31 -8.03
C LYS A 108 4.88 -2.58 -7.73
N ILE A 109 4.14 -2.60 -6.61
CA ILE A 109 3.28 -3.73 -6.26
C ILE A 109 2.27 -3.86 -7.39
N LYS A 110 2.29 -5.03 -8.03
CA LYS A 110 1.32 -5.43 -9.05
C LYS A 110 0.02 -5.66 -8.32
#